data_AF-A0A7S1QRE8-F1
#
_entry.id   AF-A0A7S1QRE8-F1
#
_cell.length_a   1.000
_cell.length_b   1.000
_cell.length_c   1.000
_cell.angle_alpha   90.00
_cell.angle_beta   90.00
_cell.angle_gamma   90.00
#
_symmetry.space_group_name_H-M   'P 1'
#
loop_
_entity.id
_entity.type
_entity.pdbx_description
1 polymer ?
#
loop_
_entity_poly.entity_id
_entity_poly.type
_entity_poly.pdbx_seq_one_letter_code
_entity_poly.pdbx_strand_id
1 'polypeptide(L)'
;PSGYAYDNCRVYAVDYAGSASNTENPYYSLTKATPDMLQGLPPVIMHVDGSYGLVGEAHVVAQNAAWADVRNEVYLDVYPGLIHDFEMYSEGCGSGMPLWQGQMAWKRTAKFIKAVAASKAAPPHVPHAPCHERMSQGTPVTTYHLTQPLEEPGATGGQWGANGEGDFGRDC
;
A
#
# COMPACT_ATOMS: atom_id res chain seq x y z
N PRO A 1 -19.07 -21.04 -15.02
CA PRO A 1 -18.22 -22.14 -14.48
C PRO A 1 -17.13 -21.59 -13.56
N SER A 2 -17.42 -21.45 -12.26
CA SER A 2 -16.49 -20.94 -11.25
C SER A 2 -15.30 -21.89 -10.98
N GLY A 3 -15.48 -23.19 -11.16
CA GLY A 3 -14.40 -24.19 -11.03
C GLY A 3 -13.25 -23.96 -12.01
N TYR A 4 -13.55 -23.56 -13.26
CA TYR A 4 -12.53 -23.36 -14.30
C TYR A 4 -11.54 -22.24 -13.96
N ALA A 5 -12.02 -21.14 -13.38
CA ALA A 5 -11.16 -20.01 -12.99
C ALA A 5 -10.26 -20.40 -11.81
N TYR A 6 -10.81 -21.08 -10.80
CA TYR A 6 -10.06 -21.54 -9.64
C TYR A 6 -8.97 -22.56 -10.03
N ASP A 7 -9.33 -23.55 -10.84
CA ASP A 7 -8.40 -24.60 -11.28
C ASP A 7 -7.25 -24.01 -12.10
N ASN A 8 -7.54 -23.07 -13.01
CA ASN A 8 -6.49 -22.39 -13.78
C ASN A 8 -5.59 -21.52 -12.89
N CYS A 9 -6.15 -20.75 -11.95
CA CYS A 9 -5.33 -19.96 -11.03
C CYS A 9 -4.39 -20.86 -10.21
N ARG A 10 -4.86 -22.03 -9.79
CA ARG A 10 -4.02 -23.00 -9.07
C ARG A 10 -2.90 -23.57 -9.95
N VAL A 11 -3.20 -23.92 -11.20
CA VAL A 11 -2.18 -24.37 -12.15
C VAL A 11 -1.12 -23.29 -12.36
N TYR A 12 -1.54 -22.04 -12.64
CA TYR A 12 -0.61 -20.93 -12.82
C TYR A 12 0.20 -20.60 -11.56
N ALA A 13 -0.42 -20.69 -10.38
CA ALA A 13 0.29 -20.49 -9.12
C ALA A 13 1.36 -21.58 -8.90
N VAL A 14 1.04 -22.84 -9.22
CA VAL A 14 2.01 -23.95 -9.13
C VAL A 14 3.13 -23.77 -10.14
N ASP A 15 2.83 -23.42 -11.37
CA ASP A 15 3.83 -23.18 -12.42
C ASP A 15 4.75 -22.02 -12.06
N TYR A 16 4.19 -20.92 -11.54
CA TYR A 16 4.95 -19.74 -11.11
C TYR A 16 5.81 -20.03 -9.87
N ALA A 17 5.24 -20.71 -8.86
CA ALA A 17 5.96 -21.07 -7.63
C ALA A 17 6.92 -22.26 -7.82
N GLY A 18 6.84 -22.97 -8.94
CA GLY A 18 7.62 -24.16 -9.29
C GLY A 18 7.16 -25.46 -8.62
N SER A 19 6.28 -25.40 -7.62
CA SER A 19 5.66 -26.57 -7.00
C SER A 19 4.43 -26.21 -6.17
N ALA A 20 3.53 -27.18 -5.95
CA ALA A 20 2.38 -27.01 -5.07
C ALA A 20 2.74 -26.82 -3.59
N SER A 21 3.89 -27.32 -3.13
CA SER A 21 4.36 -27.02 -1.77
C SER A 21 4.79 -25.56 -1.63
N ASN A 22 5.33 -24.97 -2.70
CA ASN A 22 5.75 -23.57 -2.67
C ASN A 22 4.57 -22.60 -2.65
N THR A 23 3.39 -22.96 -3.16
CA THR A 23 2.20 -22.10 -3.05
C THR A 23 1.71 -21.94 -1.60
N GLU A 24 2.10 -22.85 -0.70
CA GLU A 24 1.81 -22.77 0.74
C GLU A 24 3.00 -22.21 1.55
N ASN A 25 4.13 -21.94 0.91
CA ASN A 25 5.31 -21.42 1.59
C ASN A 25 5.15 -19.90 1.79
N PRO A 26 5.26 -19.39 3.04
CA PRO A 26 5.06 -17.97 3.35
C PRO A 26 6.08 -17.02 2.70
N TYR A 27 7.22 -17.54 2.25
CA TYR A 27 8.19 -16.75 1.48
C TYR A 27 7.79 -16.54 0.01
N TYR A 28 6.84 -17.33 -0.51
CA TYR A 28 6.29 -17.19 -1.85
C TYR A 28 4.89 -16.57 -1.85
N SER A 29 4.11 -16.80 -0.78
CA SER A 29 2.80 -16.19 -0.59
C SER A 29 2.71 -15.54 0.79
N LEU A 30 2.81 -14.20 0.83
CA LEU A 30 2.73 -13.44 2.08
C LEU A 30 1.39 -13.59 2.79
N THR A 31 0.33 -14.01 2.10
CA THR A 31 -0.96 -14.34 2.72
C THR A 31 -0.86 -15.52 3.70
N LYS A 32 0.21 -16.32 3.60
CA LYS A 32 0.51 -17.47 4.46
C LYS A 32 1.52 -17.14 5.57
N ALA A 33 2.05 -15.92 5.63
CA ALA A 33 3.00 -15.52 6.65
C ALA A 33 2.40 -15.65 8.05
N THR A 34 3.17 -16.22 8.99
CA THR A 34 2.73 -16.38 10.38
C THR A 34 2.93 -15.07 11.17
N PRO A 35 2.24 -14.89 12.30
CA PRO A 35 2.46 -13.72 13.16
C PRO A 35 3.94 -13.54 13.56
N ASP A 36 4.64 -14.63 13.89
CA ASP A 36 6.06 -14.59 14.27
C ASP A 36 6.95 -14.06 13.13
N MET A 37 6.61 -14.34 11.86
CA MET A 37 7.34 -13.81 10.70
C MET A 37 7.07 -12.31 10.46
N LEU A 38 5.92 -11.82 10.90
CA LEU A 38 5.46 -10.44 10.71
C LEU A 38 5.69 -9.58 11.95
N GLN A 39 6.29 -10.11 13.01
CA GLN A 39 6.54 -9.35 14.23
C GLN A 39 7.68 -8.33 14.04
N GLY A 40 7.48 -7.11 14.54
CA GLY A 40 8.52 -6.07 14.54
C GLY A 40 8.93 -5.63 13.15
N LEU A 41 8.00 -5.62 12.20
CA LEU A 41 8.24 -5.09 10.87
C LEU A 41 8.60 -3.59 10.96
N PRO A 42 9.47 -3.09 10.07
CA PRO A 42 9.55 -1.65 9.88
C PRO A 42 8.18 -1.13 9.40
N PRO A 43 7.92 0.18 9.49
CA PRO A 43 6.72 0.76 8.88
C PRO A 43 6.60 0.33 7.41
N VAL A 44 5.39 -0.09 7.00
CA VAL A 44 5.07 -0.57 5.65
C VAL A 44 4.01 0.33 5.02
N ILE A 45 4.23 0.71 3.76
CA ILE A 45 3.21 1.30 2.89
C ILE A 45 3.01 0.43 1.65
N MET A 46 1.76 0.13 1.32
CA MET A 46 1.37 -0.61 0.13
C MET A 46 0.45 0.25 -0.72
N HIS A 47 0.70 0.28 -2.03
CA HIS A 47 -0.19 0.87 -3.03
C HIS A 47 -0.76 -0.27 -3.85
N VAL A 48 -2.07 -0.29 -4.03
CA VAL A 48 -2.74 -1.32 -4.82
C VAL A 48 -3.82 -0.73 -5.69
N ASP A 49 -3.98 -1.28 -6.88
CA ASP A 49 -5.16 -1.01 -7.68
C ASP A 49 -6.40 -1.64 -7.00
N GLY A 50 -7.54 -0.97 -7.11
CA GLY A 50 -8.80 -1.44 -6.52
C GLY A 50 -9.64 -2.33 -7.44
N SER A 51 -9.15 -2.68 -8.63
CA SER A 51 -9.94 -3.34 -9.68
C SER A 51 -9.43 -4.74 -10.04
N TYR A 52 -8.29 -5.15 -9.50
CA TYR A 52 -7.63 -6.42 -9.76
C TYR A 52 -7.72 -7.37 -8.56
N GLY A 53 -7.62 -8.67 -8.82
CA GLY A 53 -7.78 -9.71 -7.79
C GLY A 53 -6.78 -9.61 -6.62
N LEU A 54 -5.63 -8.96 -6.86
CA LEU A 54 -4.57 -8.78 -5.87
C LEU A 54 -4.97 -7.81 -4.73
N VAL A 55 -5.99 -6.97 -4.92
CA VAL A 55 -6.48 -6.08 -3.85
C VAL A 55 -6.89 -6.88 -2.61
N GLY A 56 -7.52 -8.05 -2.79
CA GLY A 56 -7.92 -8.91 -1.68
C GLY A 56 -6.73 -9.46 -0.91
N GLU A 57 -5.69 -9.90 -1.62
CA GLU A 57 -4.45 -10.40 -1.00
C GLU A 57 -3.74 -9.31 -0.22
N ALA A 58 -3.67 -8.10 -0.77
CA ALA A 58 -3.06 -6.96 -0.09
C ALA A 58 -3.79 -6.58 1.20
N HIS A 59 -5.13 -6.64 1.22
CA HIS A 59 -5.89 -6.45 2.47
C HIS A 59 -5.55 -7.51 3.51
N VAL A 60 -5.48 -8.79 3.11
CA VAL A 60 -5.12 -9.89 4.01
C VAL A 60 -3.70 -9.69 4.56
N VAL A 61 -2.73 -9.36 3.71
CA VAL A 61 -1.34 -9.09 4.14
C VAL A 61 -1.28 -7.89 5.08
N ALA A 62 -1.97 -6.80 4.76
CA ALA A 62 -2.01 -5.60 5.59
C ALA A 62 -2.59 -5.88 6.99
N GLN A 63 -3.70 -6.61 7.04
CA GLN A 63 -4.35 -7.00 8.28
C GLN A 63 -3.47 -7.94 9.11
N ASN A 64 -2.91 -8.98 8.49
CA ASN A 64 -2.01 -9.92 9.17
C ASN A 64 -0.77 -9.21 9.72
N ALA A 65 -0.17 -8.30 8.94
CA ALA A 65 0.99 -7.53 9.35
C ALA A 65 0.67 -6.60 10.52
N ALA A 66 -0.42 -5.84 10.45
CA ALA A 66 -0.82 -4.96 11.55
C ALA A 66 -1.17 -5.75 12.81
N TRP A 67 -1.87 -6.89 12.67
CA TRP A 67 -2.30 -7.73 13.80
C TRP A 67 -1.14 -8.44 14.51
N ALA A 68 -0.06 -8.77 13.79
CA ALA A 68 1.07 -9.51 14.34
C ALA A 68 1.82 -8.77 15.46
N ASP A 69 1.85 -7.44 15.45
CA ASP A 69 2.42 -6.62 16.49
C ASP A 69 1.73 -5.25 16.51
N VAL A 70 1.24 -4.82 17.68
CA VAL A 70 0.57 -3.53 17.84
C VAL A 70 1.44 -2.32 17.49
N ARG A 71 2.76 -2.52 17.40
CA ARG A 71 3.75 -1.51 16.99
C ARG A 71 3.97 -1.48 15.47
N ASN A 72 3.45 -2.44 14.72
CA ASN A 72 3.58 -2.45 13.27
C ASN A 72 2.73 -1.32 12.67
N GLU A 73 3.40 -0.42 11.96
CA GLU A 73 2.78 0.69 11.25
C GLU A 73 2.51 0.26 9.81
N VAL A 74 1.24 0.01 9.45
CA VAL A 74 0.86 -0.51 8.14
C VAL A 74 -0.15 0.41 7.47
N TYR A 75 0.20 0.86 6.26
CA TYR A 75 -0.63 1.70 5.39
C TYR A 75 -0.98 0.93 4.12
N LEU A 76 -2.26 0.96 3.75
CA LEU A 76 -2.78 0.39 2.52
C LEU A 76 -3.54 1.45 1.74
N ASP A 77 -2.93 1.94 0.66
CA ASP A 77 -3.56 2.90 -0.25
C ASP A 77 -4.17 2.13 -1.43
N VAL A 78 -5.49 2.23 -1.58
CA VAL A 78 -6.27 1.57 -2.63
C VAL A 78 -6.68 2.61 -3.66
N TYR A 79 -6.39 2.32 -4.94
CA TYR A 79 -6.69 3.21 -6.07
C TYR A 79 -7.68 2.53 -7.03
N PRO A 80 -9.00 2.74 -6.86
CA PRO A 80 -10.00 2.07 -7.68
C PRO A 80 -9.94 2.46 -9.16
N GLY A 81 -10.25 1.51 -10.04
CA GLY A 81 -10.30 1.73 -11.49
C GLY A 81 -8.94 1.70 -12.18
N LEU A 82 -7.87 1.37 -11.47
CA LEU A 82 -6.53 1.23 -12.04
C LEU A 82 -6.19 -0.22 -12.41
N ILE A 83 -5.08 -0.38 -13.10
CA ILE A 83 -4.51 -1.67 -13.47
C ILE A 83 -3.33 -2.00 -12.56
N HIS A 84 -2.90 -3.26 -12.58
CA HIS A 84 -1.65 -3.68 -11.97
C HIS A 84 -0.47 -2.81 -12.45
N ASP A 85 0.44 -2.48 -11.54
CA ASP A 85 1.62 -1.64 -11.76
C ASP A 85 1.32 -0.20 -12.24
N PHE A 86 0.16 0.37 -11.89
CA PHE A 86 -0.21 1.73 -12.31
C PHE A 86 0.83 2.80 -11.93
N GLU A 87 1.61 2.58 -10.88
CA GLU A 87 2.67 3.45 -10.40
C GLU A 87 3.80 3.60 -11.43
N MET A 88 4.08 2.54 -12.20
CA MET A 88 5.07 2.57 -13.29
C MET A 88 4.64 3.48 -14.45
N TYR A 89 3.35 3.80 -14.53
CA TYR A 89 2.75 4.65 -15.57
C TYR A 89 2.41 6.05 -15.06
N SER A 90 3.11 6.53 -14.02
CA SER A 90 2.87 7.86 -13.44
C SER A 90 3.04 9.01 -14.44
N GLU A 91 3.88 8.85 -15.46
CA GLU A 91 4.07 9.81 -16.56
C GLU A 91 2.98 9.72 -17.65
N GLY A 92 2.08 8.74 -17.52
CA GLY A 92 1.02 8.42 -18.49
C GLY A 92 1.40 7.26 -19.42
N CYS A 93 0.39 6.60 -20.00
CA CYS A 93 0.57 5.48 -20.95
C CYS A 93 0.78 5.98 -22.39
N GLY A 94 1.66 6.96 -22.59
CA GLY A 94 1.93 7.56 -23.92
C GLY A 94 0.93 8.61 -24.39
N SER A 95 -0.05 9.00 -23.55
CA SER A 95 -1.00 10.07 -23.84
C SER A 95 -0.41 11.48 -23.70
N GLY A 96 0.75 11.60 -23.04
CA GLY A 96 1.33 12.89 -22.63
C GLY A 96 0.62 13.53 -21.42
N MET A 97 -0.41 12.89 -20.88
CA MET A 97 -1.07 13.30 -19.64
C MET A 97 -0.64 12.39 -18.50
N PRO A 98 -0.04 12.91 -17.43
CA PRO A 98 0.34 12.12 -16.28
C PRO A 98 -0.86 11.41 -15.62
N LEU A 99 -0.62 10.21 -15.11
CA LEU A 99 -1.60 9.50 -14.29
C LEU A 99 -1.48 10.03 -12.85
N TRP A 100 -2.45 10.85 -12.42
CA TRP A 100 -2.38 11.51 -11.11
C TRP A 100 -2.28 10.51 -9.96
N GLN A 101 -2.92 9.34 -10.06
CA GLN A 101 -2.84 8.28 -9.05
C GLN A 101 -1.43 7.73 -8.92
N GLY A 102 -0.78 7.45 -10.06
CA GLY A 102 0.62 7.03 -10.08
C GLY A 102 1.52 8.10 -9.44
N GLN A 103 1.36 9.36 -9.84
CA GLN A 103 2.11 10.46 -9.23
C GLN A 103 1.85 10.60 -7.73
N MET A 104 0.62 10.35 -7.27
CA MET A 104 0.27 10.36 -5.86
C MET A 104 0.97 9.23 -5.10
N ALA A 105 0.92 7.99 -5.59
CA ALA A 105 1.61 6.85 -4.97
C ALA A 105 3.11 7.14 -4.79
N TRP A 106 3.77 7.71 -5.82
CA TRP A 106 5.17 8.15 -5.75
C TRP A 106 5.40 9.22 -4.68
N LYS A 107 4.59 10.28 -4.67
CA LYS A 107 4.73 11.40 -3.72
C LYS A 107 4.49 10.94 -2.27
N ARG A 108 3.49 10.09 -2.04
CA ARG A 108 3.19 9.49 -0.73
C ARG A 108 4.33 8.58 -0.25
N THR A 109 4.88 7.75 -1.14
CA THR A 109 6.06 6.92 -0.86
C THR A 109 7.27 7.78 -0.47
N ALA A 110 7.52 8.86 -1.21
CA ALA A 110 8.61 9.78 -0.88
C ALA A 110 8.41 10.45 0.49
N LYS A 111 7.18 10.86 0.83
CA LYS A 111 6.85 11.44 2.14
C LYS A 111 7.02 10.40 3.27
N PHE A 112 6.54 9.19 3.04
CA PHE A 112 6.67 8.07 3.97
C PHE A 112 8.14 7.78 4.30
N ILE A 113 8.99 7.61 3.27
CA ILE A 113 10.42 7.35 3.44
C ILE A 113 11.09 8.47 4.24
N LYS A 114 10.77 9.74 3.95
CA LYS A 114 11.31 10.89 4.69
C LYS A 114 10.91 10.87 6.16
N ALA A 115 9.66 10.54 6.47
CA ALA A 115 9.17 10.41 7.85
C ALA A 115 9.88 9.27 8.60
N VAL A 116 9.92 8.08 8.00
CA VAL A 116 10.62 6.92 8.57
C VAL A 116 12.10 7.23 8.82
N ALA A 117 12.77 7.88 7.86
CA ALA A 117 14.17 8.28 8.00
C ALA A 117 14.38 9.32 9.13
N ALA A 118 13.50 10.33 9.22
CA ALA A 118 13.57 11.34 10.27
C ALA A 118 13.38 10.74 11.67
N SER A 119 12.49 9.76 11.81
CA SER A 119 12.23 9.09 13.08
C SER A 119 13.44 8.31 13.63
N LYS A 120 14.28 7.75 12.75
CA LYS A 120 15.51 7.05 13.17
C LYS A 120 16.54 7.98 13.80
N ALA A 121 16.52 9.26 13.43
CA ALA A 121 17.37 10.30 14.01
C ALA A 121 16.75 10.92 15.29
N ALA A 122 15.49 10.61 15.57
CA ALA A 122 14.75 11.14 16.70
C ALA A 122 14.86 10.22 17.93
N PRO A 123 14.60 10.72 19.15
CA PRO A 123 14.50 9.90 20.35
C PRO A 123 13.49 8.75 20.17
N PRO A 124 13.65 7.61 20.88
CA PRO A 124 12.88 6.36 20.71
C PRO A 124 11.35 6.44 20.95
N HIS A 125 10.79 7.63 21.12
CA HIS A 125 9.37 7.88 21.34
C HIS A 125 8.76 8.84 20.30
N VAL A 126 9.51 9.20 19.25
CA VAL A 126 8.96 10.03 18.17
C VAL A 126 8.28 9.10 17.15
N PRO A 127 6.97 9.29 16.89
CA PRO A 127 6.21 8.45 15.97
C PRO A 127 6.88 8.35 14.58
N HIS A 128 6.93 7.15 14.00
CA HIS A 128 7.79 6.88 12.84
C HIS A 128 7.16 7.24 11.49
N ALA A 129 5.86 7.00 11.33
CA ALA A 129 5.12 7.34 10.13
C ALA A 129 4.18 8.54 10.31
N PRO A 130 3.81 9.23 9.22
CA PRO A 130 2.82 10.29 9.27
C PRO A 130 1.54 9.73 9.89
N CYS A 131 1.04 10.35 10.97
CA CYS A 131 -0.24 10.03 11.62
C CYS A 131 -0.26 8.83 12.58
N HIS A 132 0.88 8.30 13.02
CA HIS A 132 0.95 7.19 13.98
C HIS A 132 0.12 7.40 15.26
N GLU A 133 -0.02 8.64 15.75
CA GLU A 133 -0.80 8.95 16.96
C GLU A 133 -2.29 8.58 16.87
N ARG A 134 -2.82 8.41 15.66
CA ARG A 134 -4.23 8.08 15.41
C ARG A 134 -4.43 6.67 14.87
N MET A 135 -3.37 5.89 14.72
CA MET A 135 -3.51 4.49 14.30
C MET A 135 -4.08 3.66 15.44
N SER A 136 -5.23 3.04 15.22
CA SER A 136 -5.73 2.01 16.12
C SER A 136 -4.73 0.85 16.09
N GLN A 137 -4.09 0.59 17.24
CA GLN A 137 -3.14 -0.51 17.41
C GLN A 137 -3.70 -1.81 16.83
N GLY A 138 -2.88 -2.53 16.05
CA GLY A 138 -3.27 -3.81 15.48
C GLY A 138 -4.14 -3.74 14.22
N THR A 139 -4.38 -2.55 13.64
CA THR A 139 -5.21 -2.38 12.43
C THR A 139 -4.47 -1.53 11.39
N PRO A 140 -4.48 -1.92 10.10
CA PRO A 140 -3.86 -1.11 9.06
C PRO A 140 -4.68 0.16 8.79
N VAL A 141 -4.01 1.27 8.47
CA VAL A 141 -4.67 2.46 7.92
C VAL A 141 -4.94 2.21 6.44
N THR A 142 -6.21 2.07 6.08
CA THR A 142 -6.62 1.87 4.69
C THR A 142 -7.23 3.15 4.13
N THR A 143 -6.69 3.65 3.02
CA THR A 143 -7.17 4.87 2.34
C THR A 143 -7.63 4.53 0.93
N TYR A 144 -8.79 5.02 0.52
CA TYR A 144 -9.30 4.87 -0.85
C TYR A 144 -9.17 6.18 -1.63
N HIS A 145 -8.43 6.16 -2.73
CA HIS A 145 -8.19 7.32 -3.59
C HIS A 145 -9.15 7.34 -4.78
N LEU A 146 -10.39 7.79 -4.53
CA LEU A 146 -11.47 7.79 -5.53
C LEU A 146 -11.40 8.96 -6.51
N THR A 147 -10.92 10.11 -6.06
CA THR A 147 -10.89 11.37 -6.81
C THR A 147 -9.53 11.99 -6.73
N GLN A 148 -9.12 12.69 -7.80
CA GLN A 148 -7.94 13.53 -7.75
C GLN A 148 -8.19 14.62 -6.69
N PRO A 149 -7.32 14.74 -5.68
CA PRO A 149 -7.44 15.83 -4.72
C PRO A 149 -7.41 17.15 -5.47
N LEU A 150 -8.32 18.05 -5.09
CA LEU A 150 -8.35 19.37 -5.66
C LEU A 150 -7.01 20.06 -5.41
N GLU A 151 -6.36 20.54 -6.47
CA GLU A 151 -5.27 21.49 -6.32
C GLU A 151 -5.91 22.80 -5.84
N GLU A 152 -5.45 23.30 -4.67
CA GLU A 152 -5.86 24.62 -4.20
C GLU A 152 -5.54 25.65 -5.31
N PRO A 153 -6.44 26.60 -5.61
CA PRO A 153 -6.18 27.61 -6.63
C PRO A 153 -4.85 28.34 -6.39
N GLY A 154 -3.87 28.14 -7.27
CA GLY A 154 -2.51 28.70 -7.14
C GLY A 154 -1.43 27.73 -6.64
N ALA A 155 -1.78 26.49 -6.30
CA ALA A 155 -0.81 25.43 -6.07
C ALA A 155 -0.08 25.12 -7.39
N THR A 156 1.24 25.35 -7.42
CA THR A 156 2.07 24.78 -8.49
C THR A 156 2.17 23.28 -8.22
N GLY A 157 2.08 22.42 -9.25
CA GLY A 157 1.87 20.95 -9.20
C GLY A 157 2.79 20.05 -8.33
N GLY A 158 3.54 20.63 -7.39
CA GLY A 158 4.15 19.99 -6.23
C GLY A 158 3.44 20.24 -4.90
N GLN A 159 2.50 21.19 -4.81
CA GLN A 159 1.78 21.53 -3.59
C GLN A 159 0.39 20.89 -3.60
N TRP A 160 0.33 19.57 -3.40
CA TRP A 160 -0.85 19.01 -2.75
C TRP A 160 -0.96 19.78 -1.44
N GLY A 161 -2.03 20.56 -1.26
CA GLY A 161 -2.11 21.46 -0.12
C GLY A 161 -1.76 20.73 1.17
N ALA A 162 -1.29 21.45 2.20
CA ALA A 162 -1.08 20.93 3.57
C ALA A 162 -2.38 20.41 4.25
N ASN A 163 -3.41 20.20 3.42
CA ASN A 163 -4.81 20.43 3.61
C ASN A 163 -5.65 19.59 2.61
N GLY A 164 -5.04 18.83 1.69
CA GLY A 164 -5.73 18.19 0.57
C GLY A 164 -5.53 16.68 0.54
N GLU A 165 -6.53 15.98 0.01
CA GLU A 165 -6.80 14.53 -0.02
C GLU A 165 -5.70 13.64 -0.66
N GLY A 166 -4.49 14.15 -0.87
CA GLY A 166 -3.31 13.41 -1.34
C GLY A 166 -2.20 13.29 -0.29
N ASP A 167 -2.24 14.08 0.79
CA ASP A 167 -1.41 13.84 1.96
C ASP A 167 -1.99 12.65 2.77
N PHE A 168 -1.32 12.14 3.80
CA PHE A 168 -1.88 11.14 4.73
C PHE A 168 -3.18 11.62 5.44
N GLY A 169 -3.72 12.78 5.05
CA GLY A 169 -4.96 13.40 5.47
C GLY A 169 -4.70 14.75 6.16
N ARG A 170 -5.73 15.60 6.25
CA ARG A 170 -5.87 16.58 7.34
C ARG A 170 -6.26 15.92 8.66
N ASP A 171 -6.67 14.66 8.59
CA ASP A 171 -7.15 13.88 9.74
C ASP A 171 -6.02 13.19 10.49
N CYS A 172 -4.82 13.73 10.30
CA CYS A 172 -3.69 13.72 11.20
C CYS A 172 -3.52 15.16 11.70
#